data_AF-I0Z6I2-F1
#
_entry.id   AF-I0Z6I2-F1
#
_cell.length_a   1.000
_cell.length_b   1.000
_cell.length_c   1.000
_cell.angle_alpha   90.00
_cell.angle_beta   90.00
_cell.angle_gamma   90.00
#
_symmetry.space_group_name_H-M   'P 1'
#
loop_
_entity.id
_entity.type
_entity.pdbx_description
1 polymer ?
#
loop_
_entity_poly.entity_id
_entity_poly.type
_entity_poly.pdbx_seq_one_letter_code
_entity_poly.pdbx_strand_id
1 'polypeptide(L)'
;MSEAPTSFAAVTHGHQDHVGTLPALLEAFPTAQVAMHILEAPYAGGGASYWKVPTDNWSYAVLRRLLPDTNLHLPKERESGDVADAKGPAGKTPEWVPPRGLLEYVLVPGHSPGQIALLHRPSSSLLPADVITNLGGISLFGKPVPAALGFPPPGSSHNWTQHALDWRALARLDFKTAFPSHDIQTGVPKAAVVEFAEKLARS
;
A
#
# COMPACT_ATOMS: atom_id res chain seq x y z
N MET A 1 30.62 -9.91 0.84
CA MET A 1 29.52 -8.99 0.49
C MET A 1 28.68 -9.77 -0.51
N SER A 2 27.52 -10.30 -0.12
CA SER A 2 26.66 -10.97 -1.09
C SER A 2 26.09 -9.93 -2.04
N GLU A 3 26.11 -10.20 -3.35
CA GLU A 3 25.39 -9.37 -4.32
C GLU A 3 23.92 -9.26 -3.90
N ALA A 4 23.36 -8.05 -3.99
CA ALA A 4 21.92 -7.86 -3.86
C ALA A 4 21.21 -8.75 -4.90
N PRO A 5 20.07 -9.38 -4.56
CA PRO A 5 19.34 -10.21 -5.50
C PRO A 5 18.96 -9.38 -6.71
N THR A 6 19.12 -9.97 -7.88
CA THR A 6 18.88 -9.34 -9.18
C THR A 6 17.39 -9.09 -9.46
N SER A 7 16.49 -9.67 -8.66
CA SER A 7 15.03 -9.50 -8.77
C SER A 7 14.32 -9.59 -7.41
N PHE A 8 13.33 -8.73 -7.20
CA PHE A 8 12.46 -8.72 -6.03
C PHE A 8 11.05 -8.24 -6.41
N ALA A 9 10.04 -8.65 -5.65
CA ALA A 9 8.67 -8.17 -5.72
C ALA A 9 8.39 -7.32 -4.47
N ALA A 10 8.16 -6.01 -4.66
CA ALA A 10 7.72 -5.14 -3.57
C ALA A 10 6.21 -5.23 -3.39
N VAL A 11 5.78 -5.58 -2.19
CA VAL A 11 4.39 -5.73 -1.79
C VAL A 11 4.06 -4.63 -0.77
N THR A 12 3.04 -3.85 -1.09
CA THR A 12 2.64 -2.70 -0.26
C THR A 12 1.91 -3.12 1.00
N HIS A 13 1.04 -4.14 0.90
CA HIS A 13 0.34 -4.78 2.01
C HIS A 13 -0.30 -6.11 1.56
N GLY A 14 -0.87 -6.85 2.50
CA GLY A 14 -1.37 -8.22 2.30
C GLY A 14 -2.79 -8.37 1.74
N HIS A 15 -3.46 -7.31 1.26
CA HIS A 15 -4.78 -7.46 0.62
C HIS A 15 -4.69 -8.27 -0.69
N GLN A 16 -5.77 -8.97 -1.02
CA GLN A 16 -5.80 -9.98 -2.08
C GLN A 16 -5.41 -9.43 -3.45
N ASP A 17 -5.81 -8.21 -3.78
CA ASP A 17 -5.49 -7.53 -5.03
C ASP A 17 -4.01 -7.09 -5.13
N HIS A 18 -3.28 -7.08 -4.01
CA HIS A 18 -1.84 -6.77 -3.96
C HIS A 18 -0.96 -8.03 -3.89
N VAL A 19 -1.45 -9.14 -3.32
CA VAL A 19 -0.68 -10.40 -3.17
C VAL A 19 -1.19 -11.57 -4.01
N GLY A 20 -2.36 -11.45 -4.65
CA GLY A 20 -3.06 -12.56 -5.31
C GLY A 20 -2.26 -13.27 -6.40
N THR A 21 -1.43 -12.53 -7.13
CA THR A 21 -0.58 -13.08 -8.20
C THR A 21 0.83 -13.46 -7.73
N LEU A 22 1.17 -13.20 -6.47
CA LEU A 22 2.51 -13.41 -5.94
C LEU A 22 2.98 -14.87 -6.05
N PRO A 23 2.15 -15.91 -5.79
CA PRO A 23 2.57 -17.30 -5.99
C PRO A 23 3.02 -17.59 -7.43
N ALA A 24 2.24 -17.15 -8.43
CA ALA A 24 2.58 -17.33 -9.83
C ALA A 24 3.83 -16.55 -10.24
N LEU A 25 4.03 -15.34 -9.69
CA LEU A 25 5.26 -14.57 -9.90
C LEU A 25 6.48 -15.28 -9.33
N LEU A 26 6.40 -15.86 -8.13
CA LEU A 26 7.51 -16.57 -7.50
C LEU A 26 7.80 -17.93 -8.15
N GLU A 27 6.80 -18.53 -8.80
CA GLU A 27 6.99 -19.70 -9.67
C GLU A 27 7.75 -19.32 -10.94
N ALA A 28 7.34 -18.23 -11.60
CA ALA A 28 7.96 -17.72 -12.83
C ALA A 28 9.37 -17.13 -12.59
N PHE A 29 9.62 -16.57 -11.41
CA PHE A 29 10.90 -15.99 -11.01
C PHE A 29 11.42 -16.64 -9.71
N PRO A 30 12.00 -17.85 -9.78
CA PRO A 30 12.36 -18.62 -8.59
C PRO A 30 13.40 -17.97 -7.67
N THR A 31 14.20 -17.04 -8.19
CA THR A 31 15.22 -16.30 -7.44
C THR A 31 14.71 -14.98 -6.88
N ALA A 32 13.48 -14.57 -7.22
CA ALA A 32 12.92 -13.31 -6.76
C ALA A 32 12.58 -13.39 -5.27
N GLN A 33 12.93 -12.32 -4.54
CA GLN A 33 12.58 -12.17 -3.13
C GLN A 33 11.32 -11.32 -2.96
N VAL A 34 10.64 -11.45 -1.82
CA VAL A 34 9.44 -10.66 -1.49
C VAL A 34 9.79 -9.58 -0.49
N ALA A 35 9.48 -8.33 -0.84
CA ALA A 35 9.66 -7.18 0.03
C ALA A 35 8.33 -6.76 0.64
N MET A 36 8.11 -7.01 1.94
CA MET A 36 6.94 -6.51 2.66
C MET A 36 7.24 -6.16 4.12
N HIS A 37 6.45 -5.27 4.69
CA HIS A 37 6.54 -4.96 6.11
C HIS A 37 6.11 -6.17 6.96
N ILE A 38 6.83 -6.50 8.05
CA ILE A 38 6.50 -7.68 8.88
C ILE A 38 5.09 -7.69 9.45
N LEU A 39 4.51 -6.51 9.68
CA LEU A 39 3.12 -6.43 10.14
C LEU A 39 2.12 -6.91 9.09
N GLU A 40 2.52 -6.99 7.81
CA GLU A 40 1.68 -7.47 6.71
C GLU A 40 1.86 -8.98 6.44
N ALA A 41 3.03 -9.54 6.80
CA ALA A 41 3.36 -10.94 6.54
C ALA A 41 2.34 -11.95 7.09
N PRO A 42 1.79 -11.80 8.32
CA PRO A 42 0.77 -12.72 8.83
C PRO A 42 -0.50 -12.79 7.99
N TYR A 43 -0.89 -11.68 7.34
CA TYR A 43 -2.10 -11.61 6.52
C TYR A 43 -1.85 -12.18 5.12
N ALA A 44 -0.68 -11.89 4.54
CA ALA A 44 -0.28 -12.44 3.25
C ALA A 44 -0.05 -13.97 3.34
N GLY A 45 0.58 -14.45 4.42
CA GLY A 45 0.83 -15.88 4.68
C GLY A 45 -0.40 -16.69 5.12
N GLY A 46 -1.58 -16.07 5.21
CA GLY A 46 -2.82 -16.73 5.66
C GLY A 46 -2.84 -17.15 7.14
N GLY A 47 -1.94 -16.61 7.96
CA GLY A 47 -1.86 -16.88 9.40
C GLY A 47 -2.72 -15.95 10.27
N ALA A 48 -3.18 -14.83 9.70
CA ALA A 48 -3.99 -13.82 10.36
C ALA A 48 -5.08 -13.31 9.43
N SER A 49 -6.04 -12.58 10.02
CA SER A 49 -7.20 -12.01 9.34
C SER A 49 -7.27 -10.52 9.62
N TYR A 50 -7.42 -9.69 8.58
CA TYR A 50 -7.62 -8.25 8.76
C TYR A 50 -8.86 -7.92 9.60
N TRP A 51 -9.86 -8.79 9.62
CA TRP A 51 -11.04 -8.60 10.45
C TRP A 51 -10.74 -8.57 11.96
N LYS A 52 -9.61 -9.10 12.40
CA LYS A 52 -9.16 -9.04 13.81
C LYS A 52 -8.44 -7.75 14.17
N VAL A 53 -8.14 -6.89 13.18
CA VAL A 53 -7.43 -5.64 13.41
C VAL A 53 -8.33 -4.63 14.15
N PRO A 54 -7.81 -3.97 15.21
CA PRO A 54 -8.52 -2.86 15.86
C PRO A 54 -8.80 -1.73 14.88
N THR A 55 -9.98 -1.13 15.00
CA THR A 55 -10.46 -0.14 14.04
C THR A 55 -11.17 1.02 14.72
N ASP A 56 -10.91 2.25 14.26
CA ASP A 56 -11.70 3.45 14.58
C ASP A 56 -12.82 3.68 13.55
N ASN A 57 -12.90 2.82 12.54
CA ASN A 57 -13.80 2.93 11.41
C ASN A 57 -15.04 2.07 11.62
N TRP A 58 -16.16 2.72 11.93
CA TRP A 58 -17.42 2.03 12.19
C TRP A 58 -17.90 1.23 10.96
N SER A 59 -17.71 1.76 9.74
CA SER A 59 -18.18 1.10 8.51
C SER A 59 -17.39 -0.19 8.24
N TYR A 60 -16.07 -0.16 8.46
CA TYR A 60 -15.22 -1.35 8.46
C TYR A 60 -15.67 -2.34 9.55
N ALA A 61 -15.93 -1.86 10.77
CA ALA A 61 -16.36 -2.68 11.90
C ALA A 61 -17.70 -3.41 11.67
N VAL A 62 -18.61 -2.81 10.89
CA VAL A 62 -19.89 -3.42 10.51
C VAL A 62 -19.72 -4.35 9.33
N LEU A 63 -19.08 -3.90 8.24
CA LEU A 63 -18.96 -4.66 7.00
C LEU A 63 -18.22 -5.99 7.21
N ARG A 64 -17.18 -5.99 8.05
CA ARG A 64 -16.42 -7.19 8.41
C ARG A 64 -17.20 -8.31 9.07
N ARG A 65 -18.34 -7.99 9.70
CA ARG A 65 -19.21 -8.98 10.34
C ARG A 65 -20.15 -9.65 9.34
N LEU A 66 -20.33 -9.03 8.17
CA LEU A 66 -21.32 -9.42 7.17
C LEU A 66 -20.68 -10.07 5.94
N LEU A 67 -19.39 -9.82 5.70
CA LEU A 67 -18.65 -10.37 4.57
C LEU A 67 -17.70 -11.51 5.00
N PRO A 68 -17.49 -12.53 4.14
CA PRO A 68 -16.53 -13.58 4.41
C PRO A 68 -15.10 -13.01 4.47
N ASP A 69 -14.26 -13.66 5.27
CA ASP A 69 -12.84 -13.37 5.33
C ASP A 69 -12.12 -13.86 4.10
N THR A 70 -11.56 -12.93 3.33
CA THR A 70 -10.80 -13.21 2.12
C THR A 70 -9.31 -13.20 2.45
N ASN A 71 -8.86 -14.22 3.19
CA ASN A 71 -7.41 -14.43 3.36
C ASN A 71 -6.88 -15.23 2.17
N LEU A 72 -5.84 -14.71 1.52
CA LEU A 72 -5.00 -15.51 0.64
C LEU A 72 -4.00 -16.28 1.51
N HIS A 73 -3.70 -17.54 1.15
CA HIS A 73 -2.65 -18.32 1.82
C HIS A 73 -1.43 -18.38 0.91
N LEU A 74 -0.43 -17.53 1.14
CA LEU A 74 0.87 -17.69 0.48
C LEU A 74 1.57 -18.99 0.97
N PRO A 75 2.33 -19.69 0.10
CA PRO A 75 3.19 -20.79 0.53
C PRO A 75 4.24 -20.29 1.54
N LYS A 76 4.27 -20.87 2.75
CA LYS A 76 5.13 -20.45 3.86
C LYS A 76 6.63 -20.58 3.58
N GLU A 77 7.05 -21.30 2.54
CA GLU A 77 8.46 -21.62 2.31
C GLU A 77 9.31 -20.51 1.65
N ARG A 78 8.75 -19.31 1.39
CA ARG A 78 9.48 -18.22 0.68
C ARG A 78 9.32 -16.81 1.27
N GLU A 79 8.97 -16.69 2.55
CA GLU A 79 9.03 -15.41 3.27
C GLU A 79 10.50 -14.97 3.45
N SER A 80 10.98 -14.12 2.54
CA SER A 80 12.36 -13.61 2.54
C SER A 80 12.45 -12.23 3.17
N GLY A 81 12.15 -12.19 4.47
CA GLY A 81 12.61 -11.12 5.35
C GLY A 81 11.66 -9.95 5.60
N ASP A 82 12.04 -9.18 6.62
CA ASP A 82 11.28 -8.09 7.24
C ASP A 82 11.73 -6.72 6.68
N VAL A 83 10.82 -5.97 6.06
CA VAL A 83 11.09 -4.59 5.61
C VAL A 83 11.08 -3.57 6.78
N ALA A 84 10.74 -3.96 8.01
CA ALA A 84 10.80 -3.10 9.20
C ALA A 84 12.21 -2.63 9.57
N ASP A 85 13.26 -3.27 9.04
CA ASP A 85 14.62 -2.73 9.12
C ASP A 85 14.83 -1.52 8.17
N ALA A 86 14.05 -1.43 7.07
CA ALA A 86 14.03 -0.31 6.14
C ALA A 86 13.25 0.89 6.72
N LYS A 87 13.71 1.45 7.83
CA LYS A 87 13.33 2.82 8.16
C LYS A 87 13.98 3.74 7.13
N GLY A 88 13.18 4.50 6.38
CA GLY A 88 13.70 5.73 5.77
C GLY A 88 14.37 6.62 6.84
N PRO A 89 14.94 7.75 6.44
CA PRO A 89 16.35 8.00 6.10
C PRO A 89 17.43 7.54 7.13
N ALA A 90 17.07 6.82 8.21
CA ALA A 90 17.98 6.46 9.30
C ALA A 90 17.92 4.97 9.73
N GLY A 91 17.24 4.09 9.00
CA GLY A 91 17.25 2.63 9.22
C GLY A 91 17.99 1.88 8.12
N LYS A 92 18.45 0.67 8.44
CA LYS A 92 19.15 -0.18 7.49
C LYS A 92 18.15 -0.74 6.48
N THR A 93 18.12 -0.17 5.28
CA THR A 93 17.57 -0.85 4.10
C THR A 93 18.15 -2.27 4.04
N PRO A 94 17.32 -3.34 4.01
CA PRO A 94 17.81 -4.70 3.87
C PRO A 94 18.73 -4.78 2.66
N GLU A 95 19.86 -5.49 2.77
CA GLU A 95 20.91 -5.53 1.73
C GLU A 95 20.38 -5.99 0.35
N TRP A 96 19.20 -6.59 0.33
CA TRP A 96 18.55 -7.11 -0.86
C TRP A 96 17.58 -6.14 -1.55
N VAL A 97 17.22 -5.02 -0.92
CA VAL A 97 16.47 -3.94 -1.58
C VAL A 97 17.47 -3.17 -2.46
N PRO A 98 17.12 -2.84 -3.72
CA PRO A 98 18.03 -2.22 -4.69
C PRO A 98 18.68 -0.95 -4.13
N PRO A 99 19.83 -0.53 -4.70
CA PRO A 99 20.75 0.39 -4.05
C PRO A 99 20.05 1.64 -3.49
N ARG A 100 20.57 2.10 -2.35
CA ARG A 100 20.12 3.30 -1.65
C ARG A 100 19.86 4.42 -2.66
N GLY A 101 18.63 4.92 -2.70
CA GLY A 101 18.22 5.98 -3.62
C GLY A 101 17.57 5.54 -4.94
N LEU A 102 17.23 4.25 -5.14
CA LEU A 102 16.31 3.85 -6.21
C LEU A 102 14.83 3.94 -5.76
N LEU A 103 14.50 3.14 -4.75
CA LEU A 103 13.14 2.99 -4.23
C LEU A 103 13.18 3.21 -2.72
N GLU A 104 12.40 4.16 -2.23
CA GLU A 104 12.27 4.44 -0.80
C GLU A 104 10.93 3.98 -0.27
N TYR A 105 10.95 3.47 0.96
CA TYR A 105 9.82 2.88 1.65
C TYR A 105 9.31 3.87 2.68
N VAL A 106 8.00 4.12 2.69
CA VAL A 106 7.34 5.02 3.63
C VAL A 106 6.20 4.27 4.30
N LEU A 107 6.30 4.05 5.61
CA LEU A 107 5.23 3.43 6.38
C LEU A 107 4.00 4.35 6.43
N VAL A 108 2.84 3.80 6.08
CA VAL A 108 1.55 4.48 5.98
C VAL A 108 0.42 3.58 6.52
N PRO A 109 0.38 3.38 7.86
CA PRO A 109 -0.36 2.28 8.49
C PRO A 109 -1.85 2.56 8.74
N GLY A 110 -2.48 3.44 7.97
CA GLY A 110 -3.89 3.78 8.09
C GLY A 110 -4.83 2.77 7.42
N HIS A 111 -4.48 2.33 6.21
CA HIS A 111 -5.28 1.37 5.46
C HIS A 111 -5.19 -0.04 6.04
N SER A 112 -3.95 -0.50 6.29
CA SER A 112 -3.59 -1.75 6.96
C SER A 112 -2.37 -1.54 7.88
N PRO A 113 -2.16 -2.38 8.92
CA PRO A 113 -1.21 -2.10 10.01
C PRO A 113 0.25 -1.85 9.60
N GLY A 114 0.71 -2.43 8.51
CA GLY A 114 2.06 -2.30 7.97
C GLY A 114 2.09 -1.83 6.52
N GLN A 115 1.02 -1.22 6.01
CA GLN A 115 1.02 -0.72 4.64
C GLN A 115 2.19 0.23 4.40
N ILE A 116 2.86 0.07 3.27
CA ILE A 116 3.91 0.96 2.80
C ILE A 116 3.52 1.65 1.49
N ALA A 117 4.00 2.87 1.32
CA ALA A 117 4.10 3.56 0.04
C ALA A 117 5.55 3.48 -0.45
N LEU A 118 5.73 3.56 -1.77
CA LEU A 118 7.03 3.49 -2.42
C LEU A 118 7.31 4.78 -3.18
N LEU A 119 8.51 5.34 -3.01
CA LEU A 119 8.96 6.52 -3.74
C LEU A 119 10.12 6.15 -4.66
N HIS A 120 9.84 6.11 -5.96
CA HIS A 120 10.84 5.88 -6.98
C HIS A 120 11.58 7.19 -7.29
N ARG A 121 12.82 7.28 -6.85
CA ARG A 121 13.62 8.51 -6.90
C ARG A 121 13.99 8.96 -8.31
N PRO A 122 14.45 8.09 -9.24
CA PRO A 122 14.85 8.53 -10.57
C PRO A 122 13.75 9.24 -11.35
N SER A 123 12.51 8.78 -11.25
CA SER A 123 11.36 9.41 -11.93
C SER A 123 10.59 10.39 -11.03
N SER A 124 10.93 10.46 -9.74
CA SER A 124 10.14 11.17 -8.73
C SER A 124 8.67 10.69 -8.71
N SER A 125 8.45 9.38 -8.86
CA SER A 125 7.11 8.79 -8.84
C SER A 125 6.77 8.26 -7.45
N LEU A 126 5.62 8.66 -6.91
CA LEU A 126 5.07 8.11 -5.69
C LEU A 126 4.09 6.98 -6.03
N LEU A 127 4.21 5.83 -5.36
CA LEU A 127 3.26 4.72 -5.41
C LEU A 127 2.63 4.65 -4.01
N PRO A 128 1.50 5.35 -3.77
CA PRO A 128 0.94 5.54 -2.44
C PRO A 128 0.14 4.33 -1.92
N ALA A 129 0.11 3.21 -2.65
CA ALA A 129 -0.79 2.09 -2.38
C ALA A 129 -2.24 2.57 -2.25
N ASP A 130 -2.96 2.09 -1.24
CA ASP A 130 -4.37 2.41 -1.00
C ASP A 130 -4.54 3.61 -0.04
N VAL A 131 -3.46 4.36 0.24
CA VAL A 131 -3.59 5.67 0.90
C VAL A 131 -4.42 6.61 0.03
N ILE A 132 -4.12 6.63 -1.26
CA ILE A 132 -4.75 7.50 -2.26
C ILE A 132 -5.56 6.63 -3.21
N THR A 133 -6.73 7.11 -3.62
CA THR A 133 -7.46 6.58 -4.77
C THR A 133 -7.83 7.73 -5.71
N ASN A 134 -7.92 7.45 -7.00
CA ASN A 134 -8.40 8.36 -8.02
C ASN A 134 -9.41 7.62 -8.90
N LEU A 135 -10.61 7.44 -8.36
CA LEU A 135 -11.62 6.58 -8.94
C LEU A 135 -12.74 7.40 -9.57
N GLY A 136 -13.05 7.08 -10.83
CA GLY A 136 -14.32 7.43 -11.47
C GLY A 136 -15.30 6.27 -11.37
N GLY A 137 -16.50 6.43 -11.91
CA GLY A 137 -17.44 5.33 -11.94
C GLY A 137 -18.77 5.64 -12.60
N ILE A 138 -19.76 4.85 -12.24
CA ILE A 138 -21.14 5.00 -12.67
C ILE A 138 -21.99 5.05 -11.40
N SER A 139 -22.79 6.11 -11.26
CA SER A 139 -23.72 6.26 -10.15
C SER A 139 -24.83 5.20 -10.19
N LEU A 140 -25.57 5.05 -9.09
CA LEU A 140 -26.75 4.18 -8.97
C LEU A 140 -27.80 4.38 -10.08
N PHE A 141 -27.81 5.52 -10.77
CA PHE A 141 -28.73 5.85 -11.87
C PHE A 141 -28.08 5.79 -13.25
N GLY A 142 -26.93 5.11 -13.39
CA GLY A 142 -26.26 4.95 -14.68
C GLY A 142 -25.51 6.19 -15.18
N LYS A 143 -25.45 7.27 -14.41
CA LYS A 143 -24.72 8.49 -14.81
C LYS A 143 -23.22 8.34 -14.53
N PRO A 144 -22.33 8.70 -15.47
CA PRO A 144 -20.89 8.76 -15.23
C PRO A 144 -20.55 9.69 -14.07
N VAL A 145 -19.67 9.23 -13.20
CA VAL A 145 -19.08 10.00 -12.11
C VAL A 145 -17.62 10.26 -12.49
N PRO A 146 -17.22 11.53 -12.64
CA PRO A 146 -15.83 11.88 -12.91
C PRO A 146 -14.89 11.31 -11.85
N ALA A 147 -13.66 11.01 -12.24
CA ALA A 147 -12.66 10.58 -11.28
C ALA A 147 -12.41 11.66 -10.24
N ALA A 148 -12.34 11.24 -8.98
CA ALA A 148 -12.06 12.12 -7.87
C ALA A 148 -11.03 11.48 -6.96
N LEU A 149 -10.16 12.34 -6.40
CA LEU A 149 -9.29 11.93 -5.31
C LEU A 149 -10.11 11.65 -4.07
N GLY A 150 -9.75 10.56 -3.41
CA GLY A 150 -10.38 10.17 -2.17
C GLY A 150 -9.65 9.02 -1.52
N PHE A 151 -10.15 8.65 -0.36
CA PHE A 151 -9.77 7.41 0.28
C PHE A 151 -10.46 6.21 -0.38
N PRO A 152 -9.94 4.98 -0.18
CA PRO A 152 -10.61 3.78 -0.62
C PRO A 152 -12.00 3.66 0.04
N PRO A 153 -12.88 2.78 -0.47
CA PRO A 153 -14.24 2.63 0.03
C PRO A 153 -14.29 2.53 1.55
N PRO A 154 -15.25 3.17 2.24
CA PRO A 154 -15.16 3.30 3.69
C PRO A 154 -14.94 2.01 4.46
N GLY A 155 -15.50 0.88 4.01
CA GLY A 155 -15.32 -0.42 4.65
C GLY A 155 -13.96 -1.11 4.43
N SER A 156 -12.95 -0.44 3.87
CA SER A 156 -11.67 -1.06 3.46
C SER A 156 -10.47 -0.72 4.35
N SER A 157 -10.50 0.42 5.07
CA SER A 157 -9.37 0.89 5.87
C SER A 157 -9.64 0.72 7.36
N HIS A 158 -8.68 0.18 8.12
CA HIS A 158 -8.93 -0.07 9.54
C HIS A 158 -8.82 1.21 10.41
N ASN A 159 -8.00 2.19 10.04
CA ASN A 159 -7.75 3.38 10.85
C ASN A 159 -7.85 4.67 10.03
N TRP A 160 -9.02 5.31 10.04
CA TRP A 160 -9.28 6.55 9.30
C TRP A 160 -8.41 7.72 9.74
N THR A 161 -8.25 7.85 11.06
CA THR A 161 -7.46 8.94 11.64
C THR A 161 -6.02 8.86 11.14
N GLN A 162 -5.43 7.67 11.20
CA GLN A 162 -4.07 7.42 10.70
C GLN A 162 -4.00 7.55 9.18
N HIS A 163 -5.01 7.08 8.43
CA HIS A 163 -5.06 7.21 6.98
C HIS A 163 -4.97 8.67 6.51
N ALA A 164 -5.66 9.57 7.21
CA ALA A 164 -5.57 11.00 6.94
C ALA A 164 -4.17 11.57 7.28
N LEU A 165 -3.53 11.11 8.35
CA LEU A 165 -2.15 11.48 8.69
C LEU A 165 -1.16 10.98 7.64
N ASP A 166 -1.36 9.77 7.12
CA ASP A 166 -0.53 9.16 6.08
C ASP A 166 -0.60 9.94 4.79
N TRP A 167 -1.80 10.30 4.33
CA TRP A 167 -1.96 11.16 3.17
C TRP A 167 -1.18 12.47 3.32
N ARG A 168 -1.29 13.12 4.49
CA ARG A 168 -0.58 14.37 4.79
C ARG A 168 0.93 14.16 4.83
N ALA A 169 1.42 13.02 5.30
CA ALA A 169 2.83 12.67 5.28
C ALA A 169 3.33 12.50 3.84
N LEU A 170 2.59 11.75 3.00
CA LEU A 170 2.92 11.55 1.60
C LEU A 170 2.94 12.87 0.81
N ALA A 171 2.00 13.77 1.06
CA ALA A 171 1.92 15.08 0.41
C ALA A 171 3.17 15.96 0.63
N ARG A 172 3.93 15.71 1.70
CA ARG A 172 5.17 16.44 2.02
C ARG A 172 6.40 15.89 1.31
N LEU A 173 6.32 14.69 0.72
CA LEU A 173 7.44 14.06 0.04
C LEU A 173 7.80 14.78 -1.26
N ASP A 174 9.04 14.60 -1.70
CA ASP A 174 9.52 15.11 -2.98
C ASP A 174 9.22 14.13 -4.12
N PHE A 175 8.08 14.33 -4.78
CA PHE A 175 7.63 13.58 -5.94
C PHE A 175 6.95 14.52 -6.97
N LYS A 176 6.80 14.06 -8.22
CA LYS A 176 6.11 14.77 -9.30
C LYS A 176 4.69 14.27 -9.49
N THR A 177 4.54 12.95 -9.58
CA THR A 177 3.28 12.26 -9.87
C THR A 177 3.11 11.09 -8.92
N ALA A 178 1.91 10.95 -8.35
CA ALA A 178 1.51 9.76 -7.62
C ALA A 178 0.76 8.80 -8.54
N PHE A 179 0.96 7.49 -8.37
CA PHE A 179 0.32 6.42 -9.12
C PHE A 179 -0.41 5.51 -8.12
N PRO A 180 -1.64 5.86 -7.73
CA PRO A 180 -2.44 5.06 -6.81
C PRO A 180 -2.70 3.66 -7.35
N SER A 181 -2.86 2.68 -6.46
CA SER A 181 -3.23 1.31 -6.85
C SER A 181 -4.64 1.26 -7.46
N HIS A 182 -5.50 2.20 -7.08
CA HIS A 182 -6.82 2.40 -7.65
C HIS A 182 -6.89 3.77 -8.33
N ASP A 183 -6.64 3.79 -9.64
CA ASP A 183 -6.56 4.99 -10.47
C ASP A 183 -7.23 4.75 -11.84
N ILE A 184 -7.66 5.83 -12.49
CA ILE A 184 -8.03 5.85 -13.90
C ILE A 184 -6.81 5.82 -14.85
N GLN A 185 -5.66 5.36 -14.35
CA GLN A 185 -4.40 5.14 -15.06
C GLN A 185 -3.73 6.41 -15.63
N THR A 186 -4.06 7.58 -15.12
CA THR A 186 -3.46 8.86 -15.56
C THR A 186 -2.36 9.37 -14.64
N GLY A 187 -2.24 8.80 -13.45
CA GLY A 187 -1.45 9.39 -12.37
C GLY A 187 -2.07 10.68 -11.83
N VAL A 188 -1.62 11.09 -10.66
CA VAL A 188 -2.12 12.24 -9.91
C VAL A 188 -0.98 13.23 -9.68
N PRO A 189 -1.06 14.47 -10.19
CA PRO A 189 -0.05 15.48 -9.94
C PRO A 189 0.10 15.78 -8.44
N LYS A 190 1.33 16.02 -7.97
CA LYS A 190 1.61 16.39 -6.57
C LYS A 190 0.71 17.53 -6.06
N ALA A 191 0.44 18.53 -6.89
CA ALA A 191 -0.42 19.65 -6.52
C ALA A 191 -1.82 19.20 -6.07
N ALA A 192 -2.43 18.23 -6.77
CA ALA A 192 -3.75 17.70 -6.43
C ALA A 192 -3.71 16.88 -5.12
N VAL A 193 -2.65 16.10 -4.90
CA VAL A 193 -2.43 15.37 -3.63
C VAL A 193 -2.32 16.33 -2.45
N VAL A 194 -1.56 17.42 -2.61
CA VAL A 194 -1.39 18.47 -1.59
C VAL A 194 -2.70 19.19 -1.31
N GLU A 195 -3.43 19.60 -2.35
CA GLU A 195 -4.73 20.27 -2.20
C GLU A 195 -5.72 19.41 -1.41
N PHE A 196 -5.78 18.11 -1.69
CA PHE A 196 -6.62 17.18 -0.94
C PHE A 196 -6.17 17.05 0.52
N ALA A 197 -4.85 16.97 0.77
CA ALA A 197 -4.29 16.91 2.12
C ALA A 197 -4.68 18.12 2.97
N GLU A 198 -4.75 19.30 2.37
CA GLU A 198 -5.20 20.52 3.05
C GLU A 198 -6.70 20.51 3.37
N LYS A 199 -7.53 19.89 2.51
CA LYS A 199 -8.96 19.71 2.78
C LYS A 199 -9.18 18.82 4.01
N LEU A 200 -8.42 17.72 4.12
CA LEU A 200 -8.46 16.82 5.28
C LEU A 200 -8.05 17.51 6.60
N ALA A 201 -7.20 18.53 6.54
CA ALA A 201 -6.77 19.26 7.75
C ALA A 201 -7.82 20.25 8.27
N ARG A 202 -8.87 20.54 7.48
CA ARG A 202 -9.94 21.49 7.81
C ARG A 202 -11.24 20.82 8.25
N SER A 203 -11.34 19.49 8.10
CA SER A 203 -12.47 18.64 8.52
C SER A 203 -12.23 18.05 9.90
#